data_AF-A0A1V4Z5H9-F1
#
_entry.id   AF-A0A1V4Z5H9-F1
#
_cell.length_a   1.000
_cell.length_b   1.000
_cell.length_c   1.000
_cell.angle_alpha   90.00
_cell.angle_beta   90.00
_cell.angle_gamma   90.00
#
_symmetry.space_group_name_H-M   'P 1'
#
loop_
_entity.id
_entity.type
_entity.pdbx_description
1 polymer ?
#
loop_
_entity_poly.entity_id
_entity_poly.type
_entity_poly.pdbx_seq_one_letter_code
_entity_poly.pdbx_strand_id
1 'polypeptide(L)'
;MTETTPIWDLPPEGPARRKNPWIGVALSFFIPGAGQAYNGEYGKAAIIFIAFVILLITIVCPIVIWAYGMYDAYKVGVKINRSGRLRKDSIGK
;
A
#
# COMPACT_ATOMS: atom_id res chain seq x y z
N MET A 1 -63.09 -8.89 18.29
CA MET A 1 -61.97 -9.84 18.25
C MET A 1 -60.71 -9.00 18.11
N THR A 2 -60.01 -8.76 19.22
CA THR A 2 -58.75 -7.99 19.20
C THR A 2 -57.61 -8.99 19.01
N GLU A 3 -57.08 -9.09 17.80
CA GLU A 3 -55.93 -9.94 17.52
C GLU A 3 -54.73 -9.40 18.30
N THR A 4 -54.38 -10.07 19.39
CA THR A 4 -53.15 -9.82 20.12
C THR A 4 -52.02 -10.45 19.33
N THR A 5 -51.36 -9.66 18.49
CA THR A 5 -50.13 -10.11 17.82
C THR A 5 -49.17 -10.62 18.89
N PRO A 6 -48.70 -11.88 18.80
CA PRO A 6 -47.81 -12.44 19.80
C PRO A 6 -46.48 -11.67 19.87
N ILE A 7 -45.91 -11.55 21.07
CA ILE A 7 -44.65 -10.82 21.34
C ILE A 7 -43.44 -11.36 20.56
N TRP A 8 -43.54 -12.56 20.01
CA TRP A 8 -42.50 -13.19 19.17
C TRP A 8 -42.59 -12.82 17.69
N ASP A 9 -43.63 -12.09 17.27
CA ASP A 9 -43.81 -11.57 15.90
C ASP A 9 -43.35 -10.10 15.76
N LEU A 10 -42.68 -9.56 16.78
CA LEU A 10 -42.07 -8.24 16.70
C LEU A 10 -40.90 -8.29 15.70
N PRO A 11 -40.80 -7.33 14.76
CA PRO A 11 -39.59 -7.21 13.96
C PRO A 11 -38.41 -7.10 14.93
N PRO A 12 -37.25 -7.71 14.64
CA PRO A 12 -36.07 -7.59 15.49
C PRO A 12 -35.57 -6.14 15.45
N GLU A 13 -36.17 -5.26 16.24
CA GLU A 13 -35.80 -3.86 16.36
C GLU A 13 -34.68 -3.70 17.38
N GLY A 14 -33.53 -4.27 17.02
CA GLY A 14 -32.26 -3.75 17.51
C GLY A 14 -32.02 -2.38 16.86
N PRO A 15 -31.60 -1.34 17.61
CA PRO A 15 -31.29 -0.05 17.00
C PRO A 15 -30.24 -0.29 15.92
N ALA A 16 -30.57 0.02 14.66
CA ALA A 16 -29.60 0.04 13.58
C ALA A 16 -28.45 0.95 14.04
N ARG A 17 -27.33 0.34 14.46
CA ARG A 17 -26.20 1.07 15.04
C ARG A 17 -25.69 2.00 13.95
N ARG A 18 -26.11 3.27 14.03
CA ARG A 18 -25.74 4.29 13.03
C ARG A 18 -24.23 4.48 13.12
N LYS A 19 -23.51 3.88 12.19
CA LYS A 19 -22.07 4.10 12.01
C LYS A 19 -21.89 5.48 11.39
N ASN A 20 -20.94 6.26 11.90
CA ASN A 20 -20.68 7.60 11.37
C ASN A 20 -19.76 7.47 10.13
N PRO A 21 -20.22 7.87 8.92
CA PRO A 21 -19.43 7.73 7.70
C PRO A 21 -18.08 8.45 7.76
N TRP A 22 -18.04 9.60 8.42
CA TRP A 22 -16.82 10.42 8.55
C TRP A 22 -15.72 9.72 9.35
N ILE A 23 -16.09 8.89 10.32
CA ILE A 23 -15.15 8.08 11.10
C ILE A 23 -14.52 7.02 10.18
N GLY A 24 -15.31 6.37 9.32
CA GLY A 24 -14.80 5.41 8.34
C GLY A 24 -13.84 6.04 7.32
N VAL A 25 -14.11 7.27 6.89
CA VAL A 25 -13.23 8.02 6.00
C VAL A 25 -11.93 8.39 6.70
N ALA A 26 -12.00 8.96 7.91
CA ALA A 26 -10.82 9.31 8.69
C ALA A 26 -9.94 8.08 8.98
N LEU A 27 -10.55 6.93 9.29
CA LEU A 27 -9.81 5.69 9.51
C LEU A 27 -9.10 5.21 8.23
N SER A 28 -9.76 5.36 7.07
CA SER A 28 -9.18 4.99 5.76
C SER A 28 -8.04 5.90 5.31
N PHE A 29 -7.99 7.15 5.81
CA PHE A 29 -6.89 8.07 5.54
C PHE A 29 -5.57 7.58 6.16
N PHE A 30 -5.62 7.04 7.39
CA PHE A 30 -4.42 6.52 8.07
C PHE A 30 -4.05 5.11 7.64
N ILE A 31 -5.06 4.24 7.43
CA ILE A 31 -4.85 2.84 7.08
C ILE A 31 -5.78 2.47 5.91
N PRO A 32 -5.23 2.15 4.72
CA PRO A 32 -6.01 1.70 3.59
C PRO A 32 -6.87 0.48 3.97
N GLY A 33 -8.19 0.57 3.74
CA GLY A 33 -9.14 -0.49 4.06
C GLY A 33 -9.73 -0.43 5.48
N ALA A 34 -9.23 0.42 6.38
CA ALA A 34 -9.74 0.47 7.76
C ALA A 34 -11.19 0.98 7.87
N GLY A 35 -11.64 1.88 7.00
CA GLY A 35 -13.06 2.26 6.93
C GLY A 35 -13.98 1.10 6.54
N GLN A 36 -13.50 0.17 5.71
CA GLN A 36 -14.25 -1.04 5.39
C GLN A 36 -14.32 -1.99 6.60
N ALA A 37 -13.24 -2.10 7.37
CA ALA A 37 -13.25 -2.83 8.63
C ALA A 37 -14.22 -2.19 9.65
N TYR A 38 -14.28 -0.85 9.74
CA TYR A 38 -15.26 -0.14 10.56
C TYR A 38 -16.71 -0.43 10.13
N ASN A 39 -16.96 -0.53 8.82
CA ASN A 39 -18.26 -0.90 8.28
C ASN A 39 -18.63 -2.38 8.50
N GLY A 40 -17.67 -3.23 8.91
CA GLY A 40 -17.87 -4.68 9.10
C GLY A 40 -17.57 -5.50 7.84
N GLU A 41 -17.06 -4.86 6.80
CA GLU A 41 -16.72 -5.49 5.52
C GLU A 41 -15.24 -5.91 5.49
N TYR A 42 -14.86 -6.87 6.33
CA TYR A 42 -13.47 -7.30 6.49
C TYR A 42 -12.84 -7.87 5.20
N GLY A 43 -13.64 -8.53 4.36
CA GLY A 43 -13.18 -9.02 3.07
C GLY A 43 -12.70 -7.89 2.16
N LYS A 44 -13.47 -6.79 2.05
CA LYS A 44 -13.06 -5.62 1.26
C LYS A 44 -11.88 -4.90 1.91
N ALA A 45 -11.84 -4.82 3.24
CA ALA A 45 -10.72 -4.24 3.98
C ALA A 45 -9.40 -4.97 3.64
N ALA A 46 -9.40 -6.30 3.67
CA ALA A 46 -8.23 -7.10 3.35
C ALA A 46 -7.77 -6.93 1.89
N ILE A 47 -8.70 -6.94 0.93
CA ILE A 47 -8.37 -6.75 -0.49
C ILE A 47 -7.73 -5.38 -0.72
N ILE A 48 -8.31 -4.31 -0.16
CA ILE A 48 -7.76 -2.95 -0.31
C ILE A 48 -6.37 -2.85 0.32
N PHE A 49 -6.19 -3.41 1.51
CA PHE A 49 -4.90 -3.36 2.20
C PHE A 49 -3.81 -4.13 1.43
N ILE A 50 -4.11 -5.35 0.96
CA ILE A 50 -3.17 -6.16 0.18
C ILE A 50 -2.81 -5.47 -1.14
N ALA A 51 -3.80 -4.92 -1.85
CA ALA A 51 -3.57 -4.18 -3.09
C ALA A 51 -2.66 -2.96 -2.86
N PHE A 52 -2.85 -2.24 -1.75
CA PHE A 52 -2.00 -1.12 -1.37
C PHE A 52 -0.55 -1.55 -1.11
N VAL A 53 -0.33 -2.65 -0.37
CA VAL A 53 1.02 -3.17 -0.10
C VAL A 53 1.72 -3.60 -1.39
N ILE A 54 1.02 -4.29 -2.28
CA ILE A 54 1.57 -4.67 -3.59
C ILE A 54 1.98 -3.44 -4.38
N LEU A 55 1.12 -2.42 -4.44
CA LEU A 55 1.41 -1.17 -5.16
C LEU A 55 2.60 -0.42 -4.55
N LEU A 56 2.75 -0.43 -3.22
CA LEU A 56 3.88 0.18 -2.55
C LEU A 56 5.20 -0.51 -2.95
N ILE A 57 5.22 -1.84 -2.97
CA ILE A 57 6.38 -2.63 -3.38
C ILE A 57 6.74 -2.36 -4.85
N THR A 58 5.74 -2.32 -5.74
CA THR A 58 5.97 -2.09 -7.17
C THR A 58 6.43 -0.68 -7.50
N ILE A 59 6.25 0.29 -6.60
CA ILE A 59 6.80 1.65 -6.76
C ILE A 59 8.20 1.75 -6.13
N VAL A 60 8.37 1.28 -4.90
CA VAL A 60 9.61 1.47 -4.15
C VAL A 60 10.75 0.61 -4.71
N CYS A 61 10.51 -0.67 -5.01
CA CYS A 61 11.57 -1.58 -5.46
C CYS A 61 12.22 -1.12 -6.79
N PRO A 62 11.46 -0.73 -7.84
CA PRO A 62 12.08 -0.24 -9.08
C PRO A 62 12.90 1.04 -8.88
N ILE A 63 12.47 1.96 -8.02
CA ILE A 63 13.24 3.17 -7.71
C ILE A 63 14.59 2.82 -7.09
N VAL A 64 14.61 1.87 -6.15
CA VAL A 64 15.85 1.39 -5.53
C VAL A 64 16.76 0.70 -6.54
N ILE A 65 16.22 -0.18 -7.39
CA ILE A 65 16.98 -0.87 -8.44
C ILE A 65 17.56 0.15 -9.44
N TRP A 66 16.78 1.14 -9.84
CA TRP A 66 17.21 2.20 -10.73
C TRP A 66 18.34 3.05 -10.12
N ALA A 67 18.19 3.45 -8.86
CA ALA A 67 19.22 4.17 -8.12
C ALA A 67 20.52 3.36 -8.00
N TYR A 68 20.40 2.07 -7.71
CA TYR A 68 21.54 1.16 -7.67
C TYR A 68 22.22 1.05 -9.04
N GLY A 69 21.45 0.94 -10.13
CA GLY A 69 21.98 0.89 -11.50
C GLY A 69 22.78 2.14 -11.86
N MET A 70 22.30 3.33 -11.47
CA MET A 70 23.06 4.59 -11.65
C MET A 70 24.37 4.58 -10.87
N TYR A 71 24.33 4.16 -9.61
CA TYR A 71 25.52 4.05 -8.78
C TYR A 71 26.54 3.06 -9.35
N ASP A 72 26.08 1.93 -9.86
CA ASP A 72 26.96 0.93 -10.46
C ASP A 72 27.59 1.43 -11.76
N ALA A 73 26.81 2.04 -12.65
CA ALA A 73 27.30 2.66 -13.88
C ALA A 73 28.37 3.73 -13.60
N TYR A 74 28.18 4.55 -12.57
CA TYR A 74 29.18 5.55 -12.14
C TYR A 74 30.52 4.89 -11.76
N LYS A 75 30.50 3.87 -10.90
CA LYS A 75 31.74 3.16 -10.50
C LYS A 75 32.45 2.53 -11.70
N VAL A 76 31.68 1.92 -12.61
CA VAL A 76 32.22 1.29 -13.82
C VAL A 76 32.90 2.33 -14.71
N GLY A 77 32.26 3.48 -14.94
CA GLY A 77 32.84 4.58 -15.72
C GLY A 77 34.15 5.09 -15.10
N VAL A 78 34.20 5.28 -13.78
CA VAL A 78 35.43 5.69 -13.07
C VAL A 78 36.55 4.65 -13.24
N LYS A 79 36.21 3.35 -13.15
CA LYS A 79 37.19 2.26 -13.34
C LYS A 79 37.78 2.27 -14.76
N ILE A 80 36.93 2.40 -15.79
CA ILE A 80 37.37 2.44 -17.18
C ILE A 80 38.28 3.65 -17.44
N ASN A 81 37.90 4.84 -16.96
CA ASN A 81 38.70 6.06 -17.13
C ASN A 81 40.07 5.95 -16.46
N ARG A 82 40.14 5.32 -15.28
CA ARG A 82 41.41 5.05 -14.59
C ARG A 82 42.31 4.10 -15.39
N SER A 83 41.76 2.99 -15.87
CA SER A 83 42.52 2.01 -16.67
C SER A 83 43.00 2.59 -18.00
N GLY A 84 42.17 3.40 -18.67
CA GLY A 84 42.55 4.09 -19.90
C GLY A 84 43.71 5.06 -19.70
N ARG A 85 43.74 5.78 -18.57
CA ARG A 85 44.84 6.68 -18.21
C ARG A 85 46.15 5.93 -17.99
N LEU A 86 46.13 4.85 -17.20
CA LEU A 86 47.32 4.04 -16.94
C LEU A 86 47.94 3.47 -18.23
N ARG A 87 47.10 3.04 -19.19
CA ARG A 87 47.58 2.53 -20.48
C ARG A 87 48.27 3.58 -21.34
N LYS A 88 47.83 4.85 -21.27
CA LYS A 88 48.48 5.97 -21.97
C LYS A 88 49.85 6.26 -21.39
N ASP A 89 49.94 6.30 -20.06
CA ASP A 89 51.18 6.58 -19.33
C ASP A 89 52.26 5.52 -19.59
N SER A 90 51.87 4.26 -19.85
CA SER A 90 52.80 3.17 -20.19
C SER A 90 53.30 3.17 -21.63
N ILE A 91 52.64 3.87 -22.56
CA ILE A 91 53.03 3.93 -23.99
C ILE A 91 53.83 5.22 -24.28
N GLY A 92 53.63 6.26 -23.48
CA GLY A 92 54.31 7.56 -23.64
C GLY A 92 55.67 7.68 -22.95
N LYS A 93 56.26 6.58 -22.46
CA LYS A 93 57.63 6.49 -21.95
C LYS A 93 58.43 5.54 -22.83
#